data_AF-V6LR42-F1
#
_entry.id   AF-V6LR42-F1
#
_cell.length_a   1.000
_cell.length_b   1.000
_cell.length_c   1.000
_cell.angle_alpha   90.00
_cell.angle_beta   90.00
_cell.angle_gamma   90.00
#
_symmetry.space_group_name_H-M   'P 1'
#
loop_
_entity.id
_entity.type
_entity.pdbx_description
1 polymer ?
#
loop_
_entity_poly.entity_id
_entity_poly.type
_entity_poly.pdbx_seq_one_letter_code
_entity_poly.pdbx_strand_id
1 'polypeptide(L)'
;MLLFPGQVISHDNSLQSGDNTYWQDNQLLAQVIGKLEINDNKAKVVPLNSLAQPRNGDIAIATVQFITQQKSLLNIVSINGQRCNFNGVLRIQDAKQQRLSVNQIIQCQVLQMQSGIINVSTLGDDMGIVKV
;
A
#
# COMPACT_ATOMS: atom_id res chain seq x y z
N MET A 1 -7.00 -20.34 -7.11
CA MET A 1 -7.42 -20.37 -8.53
C MET A 1 -7.18 -19.00 -9.14
N LEU A 2 -6.65 -18.91 -10.37
CA LEU A 2 -6.54 -17.65 -11.10
C LEU A 2 -7.87 -17.36 -11.80
N LEU A 3 -8.34 -16.12 -11.74
CA LEU A 3 -9.59 -15.66 -12.33
C LEU A 3 -9.34 -14.46 -13.25
N PHE A 4 -10.14 -14.37 -14.32
CA PHE A 4 -10.23 -13.21 -15.20
C PHE A 4 -11.49 -12.38 -14.89
N PRO A 5 -11.51 -11.07 -15.22
CA PRO A 5 -12.71 -10.25 -15.08
C PRO A 5 -13.91 -10.88 -15.80
N GLY A 6 -15.07 -10.90 -15.15
CA GLY A 6 -16.29 -11.52 -15.65
C GLY A 6 -16.36 -13.05 -15.50
N GLN A 7 -15.32 -13.71 -14.97
CA GLN A 7 -15.38 -15.14 -14.70
C GLN A 7 -16.26 -15.44 -13.49
N VAL A 8 -17.13 -16.44 -13.61
CA VAL A 8 -18.05 -16.86 -12.53
C VAL A 8 -17.28 -17.55 -11.41
N ILE A 9 -17.55 -17.11 -10.18
CA ILE A 9 -17.03 -17.65 -8.92
C ILE A 9 -18.06 -18.61 -8.30
N SER A 10 -19.33 -18.20 -8.26
CA SER A 10 -20.44 -19.04 -7.79
C SER A 10 -21.72 -18.73 -8.56
N HIS A 11 -22.57 -19.74 -8.69
CA HIS A 11 -23.92 -19.65 -9.24
C HIS A 11 -25.01 -19.53 -8.18
N ASP A 12 -24.65 -19.61 -6.90
CA ASP A 12 -25.58 -19.57 -5.77
C ASP A 12 -25.12 -18.60 -4.69
N ASN A 13 -26.07 -18.11 -3.89
CA ASN A 13 -25.84 -17.16 -2.81
C ASN A 13 -25.15 -17.80 -1.58
N SER A 14 -24.44 -18.93 -1.76
CA SER A 14 -23.67 -19.57 -0.69
C SER A 14 -22.44 -18.75 -0.29
N LEU A 15 -21.94 -17.91 -1.21
CA LEU A 15 -20.81 -17.02 -0.99
C LEU A 15 -21.26 -15.56 -0.94
N GLN A 16 -20.66 -14.78 -0.05
CA GLN A 16 -20.81 -13.34 0.00
C GLN A 16 -19.78 -12.65 -0.91
N SER A 17 -20.18 -11.53 -1.51
CA SER A 17 -19.29 -10.69 -2.31
C SER A 17 -18.27 -9.99 -1.41
N GLY A 18 -17.00 -10.16 -1.71
CA GLY A 18 -15.89 -9.42 -1.11
C GLY A 18 -15.15 -8.55 -2.12
N ASP A 19 -13.93 -8.15 -1.77
CA ASP A 19 -13.13 -7.22 -2.57
C ASP A 19 -12.90 -7.75 -3.98
N ASN A 20 -13.11 -6.87 -4.96
CA ASN A 20 -12.97 -7.18 -6.39
C ASN A 20 -13.86 -8.32 -6.90
N THR A 21 -15.05 -8.47 -6.30
CA THR A 21 -16.12 -9.36 -6.77
C THR A 21 -17.43 -8.60 -6.79
N TYR A 22 -18.38 -9.04 -7.61
CA TYR A 22 -19.72 -8.43 -7.67
C TYR A 22 -20.78 -9.44 -8.10
N TRP A 23 -22.02 -9.17 -7.74
CA TRP A 23 -23.18 -9.95 -8.17
C TRP A 23 -23.78 -9.37 -9.45
N GLN A 24 -24.03 -10.25 -10.42
CA GLN A 24 -24.79 -9.92 -11.62
C GLN A 24 -25.60 -11.16 -12.02
N ASP A 25 -26.89 -10.99 -12.33
CA ASP A 25 -27.78 -12.06 -12.80
C ASP A 25 -27.75 -13.33 -11.90
N ASN A 26 -27.72 -13.12 -10.58
CA ASN A 26 -27.63 -14.17 -9.56
C ASN A 26 -26.37 -15.06 -9.71
N GLN A 27 -25.29 -14.51 -10.25
CA GLN A 27 -23.96 -15.09 -10.28
C GLN A 27 -22.97 -14.15 -9.60
N LEU A 28 -22.04 -14.72 -8.84
CA LEU A 28 -20.93 -13.99 -8.27
C LEU A 28 -19.78 -14.03 -9.27
N LEU A 29 -19.29 -12.87 -9.72
CA LEU A 29 -18.25 -12.78 -10.74
C LEU A 29 -17.02 -12.04 -10.20
N ALA A 30 -15.87 -12.34 -10.80
CA ALA A 30 -14.63 -11.61 -10.57
C ALA A 30 -14.67 -10.24 -11.27
N GLN A 31 -14.23 -9.19 -10.59
CA GLN A 31 -14.13 -7.85 -11.17
C GLN A 31 -12.77 -7.58 -11.82
N VAL A 32 -11.71 -8.24 -11.35
CA VAL A 32 -10.32 -8.02 -11.75
C VAL A 32 -9.61 -9.34 -12.02
N ILE A 33 -8.48 -9.29 -12.73
CA ILE A 33 -7.59 -10.45 -12.87
C ILE A 33 -6.84 -10.70 -11.57
N GLY A 34 -6.91 -11.92 -11.03
CA GLY A 34 -6.32 -12.19 -9.73
C GLY A 34 -6.53 -13.61 -9.19
N LYS A 35 -6.00 -13.85 -7.99
CA LYS A 35 -6.17 -15.11 -7.28
C LYS A 35 -7.43 -15.05 -6.41
N LEU A 36 -8.31 -16.03 -6.57
CA LEU A 36 -9.45 -16.22 -5.69
C LEU A 36 -8.99 -16.62 -4.29
N GLU A 37 -9.51 -15.92 -3.28
CA GLU A 37 -9.43 -16.28 -1.86
C GLU A 37 -10.85 -16.31 -1.29
N ILE A 38 -11.16 -17.34 -0.51
CA ILE A 38 -12.45 -17.50 0.18
C ILE A 38 -12.16 -17.66 1.66
N ASN A 39 -12.66 -16.74 2.48
CA ASN A 39 -12.58 -16.78 3.93
C ASN A 39 -13.97 -16.49 4.51
N ASP A 40 -14.44 -17.28 5.48
CA ASP A 40 -15.74 -17.09 6.16
C ASP A 40 -16.91 -16.89 5.19
N ASN A 41 -17.02 -17.75 4.18
CA ASN A 41 -18.00 -17.67 3.08
C ASN A 41 -17.93 -16.39 2.24
N LYS A 42 -16.90 -15.56 2.39
CA LYS A 42 -16.72 -14.34 1.58
C LYS A 42 -15.64 -14.60 0.53
N ALA A 43 -16.01 -14.48 -0.73
CA ALA A 43 -15.09 -14.61 -1.85
C ALA A 43 -14.52 -13.24 -2.23
N LYS A 44 -13.21 -13.15 -2.38
CA LYS A 44 -12.50 -11.97 -2.88
C LYS A 44 -11.48 -12.36 -3.92
N VAL A 45 -11.15 -11.44 -4.82
CA VAL A 45 -10.08 -11.64 -5.79
C VAL A 45 -8.91 -10.74 -5.43
N VAL A 46 -7.77 -11.35 -5.10
CA VAL A 46 -6.52 -10.63 -4.86
C VAL A 46 -5.88 -10.33 -6.22
N PRO A 47 -5.81 -9.05 -6.65
CA PRO A 47 -5.31 -8.71 -7.97
C PRO A 47 -3.85 -9.15 -8.15
N LEU A 48 -3.49 -9.61 -9.35
CA LEU A 48 -2.08 -9.93 -9.64
C LEU A 48 -1.16 -8.70 -9.54
N ASN A 49 -1.71 -7.52 -9.84
CA ASN A 49 -1.01 -6.24 -9.77
C ASN A 49 -1.63 -5.36 -8.67
N SER A 50 -1.78 -5.88 -7.45
CA SER A 50 -2.28 -5.06 -6.35
C SER A 50 -1.30 -3.95 -6.06
N LEU A 51 -1.73 -2.69 -6.22
CA LEU A 51 -1.00 -1.55 -5.67
C LEU A 51 -0.94 -1.72 -4.15
N ALA A 52 0.22 -1.43 -3.56
CA ALA A 52 0.34 -1.44 -2.12
C ALA A 52 -0.69 -0.48 -1.52
N GLN A 53 -1.50 -0.96 -0.57
CA GLN A 53 -2.41 -0.12 0.19
C GLN A 53 -1.73 0.25 1.50
N PRO A 54 -1.27 1.49 1.69
CA PRO A 54 -0.59 1.91 2.91
C PRO A 54 -1.52 1.77 4.13
N ARG A 55 -1.02 1.14 5.19
CA ARG A 55 -1.64 1.08 6.50
C ARG A 55 -0.72 1.63 7.56
N ASN A 56 -1.31 2.10 8.66
CA ASN A 56 -0.53 2.57 9.80
C ASN A 56 0.32 1.42 10.34
N GLY A 57 1.60 1.70 10.56
CA GLY A 57 2.59 0.73 11.02
C GLY A 57 3.38 0.04 9.91
N ASP A 58 2.95 0.13 8.65
CA ASP A 58 3.67 -0.49 7.53
C ASP A 58 5.08 0.08 7.36
N ILE A 59 5.99 -0.74 6.84
CA ILE A 59 7.36 -0.33 6.52
C ILE A 59 7.41 0.13 5.07
N ALA A 60 7.87 1.36 4.85
CA ALA A 60 8.01 1.98 3.55
C ALA A 60 9.48 2.26 3.21
N ILE A 61 9.81 2.16 1.93
CA ILE A 61 11.05 2.67 1.36
C ILE A 61 10.73 3.90 0.54
N ALA A 62 11.45 4.99 0.78
CA ALA A 62 11.20 6.27 0.14
C ALA A 62 12.47 6.95 -0.30
N THR A 63 12.38 7.75 -1.36
CA THR A 63 13.46 8.63 -1.83
C THR A 63 13.13 10.06 -1.45
N VAL A 64 14.09 10.78 -0.86
CA VAL A 64 13.94 12.19 -0.51
C VAL A 64 13.96 13.02 -1.80
N GLN A 65 12.86 13.69 -2.13
CA GLN A 65 12.78 14.53 -3.33
C GLN A 65 13.10 15.99 -3.04
N PHE A 66 12.66 16.49 -1.88
CA PHE A 66 12.81 17.89 -1.53
C PHE A 66 12.84 18.07 -0.02
N ILE A 67 13.58 19.07 0.46
CA ILE A 67 13.76 19.35 1.88
C ILE A 67 13.40 20.80 2.14
N THR A 68 12.59 21.02 3.17
CA THR A 68 12.29 22.34 3.72
C THR A 68 12.79 22.43 5.17
N GLN A 69 12.69 23.59 5.79
CA GLN A 69 13.08 23.78 7.19
C GLN A 69 12.31 22.88 8.18
N GLN A 70 11.09 22.46 7.85
CA GLN A 70 10.20 21.74 8.79
C GLN A 70 9.88 20.30 8.37
N LYS A 71 10.05 19.97 7.09
CA LYS A 71 9.69 18.65 6.54
C LYS A 71 10.48 18.30 5.28
N SER A 72 10.60 17.01 5.03
CA SER A 72 11.07 16.43 3.77
C SER A 72 9.89 15.87 2.98
N LEU A 73 9.84 16.18 1.70
CA LEU A 73 8.93 15.56 0.74
C LEU A 73 9.62 14.34 0.14
N LEU A 74 8.86 13.25 0.05
CA LEU A 74 9.36 11.95 -0.31
C LEU A 74 8.55 11.36 -1.45
N ASN A 75 9.20 10.54 -2.27
CA ASN A 75 8.52 9.57 -3.11
C ASN A 75 8.63 8.19 -2.48
N ILE A 76 7.51 7.60 -2.09
CA ILE A 76 7.43 6.26 -1.52
C ILE A 76 7.34 5.27 -2.68
N VAL A 77 8.36 4.43 -2.80
CA VAL A 77 8.56 3.51 -3.93
C VAL A 77 8.17 2.07 -3.60
N SER A 78 8.11 1.73 -2.31
CA SER A 78 7.71 0.41 -1.84
C SER A 78 7.10 0.48 -0.44
N ILE A 79 6.11 -0.36 -0.18
CA ILE A 79 5.52 -0.59 1.15
C ILE A 79 5.46 -2.10 1.38
N ASN A 80 6.05 -2.60 2.48
CA ASN A 80 6.16 -4.03 2.82
C ASN A 80 6.65 -4.90 1.63
N GLY A 81 7.62 -4.37 0.87
CA GLY A 81 8.19 -5.03 -0.31
C GLY A 81 7.35 -4.96 -1.59
N GLN A 82 6.12 -4.43 -1.54
CA GLN A 82 5.28 -4.21 -2.71
C GLN A 82 5.57 -2.84 -3.34
N ARG A 83 5.85 -2.84 -4.65
CA ARG A 83 6.10 -1.60 -5.40
C ARG A 83 4.86 -0.70 -5.40
N CYS A 84 5.09 0.59 -5.20
CA CYS A 84 4.05 1.62 -5.26
C CYS A 84 4.63 2.97 -5.67
N ASN A 85 3.76 3.98 -5.80
CA ASN A 85 4.15 5.35 -6.08
C ASN A 85 3.22 6.27 -5.31
N PHE A 86 3.67 6.74 -4.15
CA PHE A 86 2.92 7.66 -3.30
C PHE A 86 3.78 8.85 -2.88
N ASN A 87 3.13 10.00 -2.74
CA ASN A 87 3.75 11.16 -2.12
C ASN A 87 3.81 10.96 -0.60
N GLY A 88 5.00 11.16 -0.03
CA GLY A 88 5.26 11.03 1.39
C GLY A 88 5.72 12.35 2.02
N VAL A 89 5.47 12.50 3.32
CA VAL A 89 5.97 13.61 4.12
C VAL A 89 6.59 13.07 5.40
N LEU A 90 7.85 13.44 5.63
CA LEU A 90 8.55 13.22 6.90
C LEU A 90 8.76 14.58 7.58
N ARG A 91 8.15 14.78 8.74
CA ARG A 91 8.34 16.01 9.53
C ARG A 91 9.65 15.92 10.31
N ILE A 92 10.25 17.06 10.62
CA ILE A 92 11.51 17.10 11.37
C ILE A 92 11.41 16.45 12.75
N GLN A 93 10.25 16.55 13.41
CA GLN A 93 9.98 15.92 14.70
C GLN A 93 9.89 14.38 14.63
N ASP A 94 9.56 13.84 13.46
CA ASP A 94 9.43 12.41 13.20
C ASP A 94 10.71 11.84 12.56
N ALA A 95 11.76 12.67 12.45
CA ALA A 95 13.03 12.32 11.84
C ALA A 95 14.08 11.97 12.90
N LYS A 96 14.61 10.75 12.89
CA LYS A 96 15.71 10.33 13.78
C LYS A 96 17.02 11.04 13.45
N GLN A 97 17.20 11.40 12.17
CA GLN A 97 18.36 12.12 11.67
C GLN A 97 17.93 13.49 11.17
N GLN A 98 18.58 14.55 11.67
CA GLN A 98 18.24 15.94 11.30
C GLN A 98 18.75 16.36 9.91
N ARG A 99 19.69 15.62 9.33
CA ARG A 99 20.33 15.95 8.06
C ARG A 99 20.05 14.86 7.03
N LEU A 100 18.94 15.01 6.33
CA LEU A 100 18.68 14.30 5.08
C LEU A 100 19.23 15.11 3.91
N SER A 101 19.50 14.42 2.79
CA SER A 101 19.88 15.03 1.52
C SER A 101 18.93 14.56 0.43
N VAL A 102 18.74 15.40 -0.59
CA VAL A 102 17.95 15.04 -1.77
C VAL A 102 18.57 13.81 -2.44
N ASN A 103 17.72 12.93 -2.98
CA ASN A 103 18.02 11.62 -3.57
C ASN A 103 18.45 10.51 -2.59
N GLN A 104 18.54 10.78 -1.29
CA GLN A 104 18.78 9.70 -0.32
C GLN A 104 17.59 8.76 -0.25
N ILE A 105 17.88 7.48 -0.04
CA ILE A 105 16.88 6.44 0.19
C ILE A 105 16.79 6.19 1.69
N ILE A 106 15.56 6.26 2.20
CA ILE A 106 15.25 6.03 3.61
C ILE A 106 14.25 4.88 3.77
N GLN A 107 14.39 4.16 4.88
CA GLN A 107 13.39 3.25 5.41
C GLN A 107 12.63 3.98 6.51
N CYS A 108 11.31 4.00 6.41
CA CYS A 108 10.42 4.72 7.32
C CYS A 108 9.16 3.92 7.61
N GLN A 109 8.49 4.26 8.71
CA GLN A 109 7.21 3.68 9.08
C GLN A 109 6.08 4.59 8.66
N VAL A 110 5.03 4.02 8.08
CA VAL A 110 3.78 4.73 7.75
C VAL A 110 3.05 5.07 9.04
N LEU A 111 2.82 6.36 9.29
CA LEU A 111 2.03 6.82 10.43
C LEU A 111 0.55 6.89 10.08
N GLN A 112 0.24 7.50 8.94
CA GLN A 112 -1.12 7.71 8.46
C GLN A 112 -1.14 8.10 6.98
N MET A 113 -2.22 7.79 6.29
CA MET A 113 -2.53 8.34 4.97
C MET A 113 -3.65 9.37 5.10
N GLN A 114 -3.42 10.59 4.61
CA GLN A 114 -4.43 11.65 4.58
C GLN A 114 -4.41 12.34 3.23
N SER A 115 -5.56 12.40 2.56
CA SER A 115 -5.74 13.08 1.27
C SER A 115 -4.72 12.66 0.20
N GLY A 116 -4.40 11.36 0.11
CA GLY A 116 -3.44 10.85 -0.89
C GLY A 116 -1.97 11.02 -0.52
N ILE A 117 -1.66 11.62 0.63
CA ILE A 117 -0.29 11.82 1.13
C ILE A 117 -0.05 10.93 2.34
N ILE A 118 1.09 10.27 2.38
CA ILE A 118 1.49 9.40 3.48
C ILE A 118 2.41 10.18 4.43
N ASN A 119 2.00 10.33 5.69
CA ASN A 119 2.91 10.80 6.73
C ASN A 119 3.73 9.62 7.24
N VAL A 120 5.04 9.82 7.39
CA VAL A 120 5.97 8.76 7.79
C VAL A 120 6.87 9.21 8.95
N SER A 121 7.44 8.23 9.65
CA SER A 121 8.42 8.43 10.72
C SER A 121 9.67 7.60 10.49
N THR A 122 10.81 8.09 10.95
CA THR A 122 12.08 7.33 11.02
C THR A 122 12.55 7.11 12.45
N LEU A 123 11.69 7.35 13.45
CA LEU A 123 12.03 7.19 14.87
C LEU A 123 12.16 5.73 15.32
N GLY A 124 11.64 4.77 14.54
CA GLY A 124 11.76 3.34 14.85
C GLY A 124 13.22 2.86 14.90
N ASP A 125 13.44 1.74 15.59
CA ASP A 125 14.79 1.21 15.83
C ASP A 125 15.53 0.89 14.53
N ASP A 126 14.84 0.25 13.59
CA ASP A 126 15.37 -0.16 12.27
C ASP A 126 15.08 0.85 11.14
N MET A 127 14.80 2.11 11.47
CA MET A 127 14.45 3.15 10.50
C MET A 127 15.60 4.14 10.28
N GLY A 128 15.61 4.81 9.12
CA GLY A 128 16.62 5.82 8.77
C GLY A 128 17.16 5.65 7.34
N ILE A 129 18.33 6.22 7.07
CA ILE A 129 18.98 6.15 5.76
C ILE A 129 19.44 4.73 5.44
N VAL A 130 19.03 4.23 4.26
CA VAL A 130 19.45 2.93 3.71
C VAL A 130 20.56 3.11 2.68
N LYS A 131 20.50 4.20 1.89
CA LYS A 131 21.50 4.50 0.86
C LYS A 131 21.65 6.01 0.67
N VAL A 132 22.90 6.43 0.48
CA VAL A 132 23.31 7.81 0.18
C VAL A 132 23.39 8.02 -1.33
#